data_AF-X1GHG8-F1
#
_entry.id   AF-X1GHG8-F1
#
_cell.length_a   1.000
_cell.length_b   1.000
_cell.length_c   1.000
_cell.angle_alpha   90.00
_cell.angle_beta   90.00
_cell.angle_gamma   90.00
#
_symmetry.space_group_name_H-M   'P 1'
#
loop_
_entity.id
_entity.type
_entity.pdbx_description
1 polymer ?
#
loop_
_entity_poly.entity_id
_entity_poly.type
_entity_poly.pdbx_seq_one_letter_code
_entity_poly.pdbx_strand_id
1 'polypeptide(L)' 'NLNDPDPELDLDYVPNEPRKMPVDVAMNESFGFGGQNNVVIIRRHQTQD' A
#
# COMPACT_ATOMS: atom_id res chain seq x y z
N ASN A 1 -1.36 13.47 -2.52
CA ASN A 1 -0.79 13.45 -3.89
C ASN A 1 -1.72 12.78 -4.87
N LEU A 2 -2.74 13.51 -5.35
CA LEU A 2 -3.65 13.01 -6.38
C LEU A 2 -3.79 14.04 -7.50
N ASN A 3 -4.53 15.13 -7.25
CA ASN A 3 -4.68 16.23 -8.21
C ASN A 3 -3.71 17.39 -7.94
N ASP A 4 -3.38 17.61 -6.67
CA ASP A 4 -2.39 18.60 -6.21
C ASP A 4 -1.35 17.84 -5.37
N PRO A 5 -0.21 17.43 -5.97
CA PRO A 5 0.84 16.71 -5.27
C PRO A 5 1.70 17.66 -4.41
N ASP A 6 1.90 17.25 -3.16
CA ASP A 6 2.81 17.87 -2.23
C ASP A 6 4.27 17.50 -2.60
N PRO A 7 5.17 18.48 -2.77
CA PRO A 7 6.58 18.23 -3.07
C PRO A 7 7.33 17.40 -2.02
N GLU A 8 6.87 17.38 -0.77
CA GLU A 8 7.52 16.60 0.31
C GLU A 8 7.12 15.12 0.30
N LEU A 9 6.04 14.78 -0.42
CA LEU A 9 5.52 13.43 -0.48
C LEU A 9 5.89 12.79 -1.82
N ASP A 10 7.07 12.18 -1.86
CA ASP A 10 7.78 11.75 -3.08
C ASP A 10 7.60 10.26 -3.44
N LEU A 11 6.74 9.53 -2.73
CA LEU A 11 6.44 8.13 -3.05
C LEU A 11 5.57 7.99 -4.31
N ASP A 12 5.53 6.78 -4.85
CA ASP A 12 4.64 6.43 -5.96
C ASP A 12 3.23 6.06 -5.44
N TYR A 13 2.34 7.06 -5.40
CA TYR A 13 0.97 6.92 -4.86
C TYR A 13 -0.06 6.32 -5.83
N VAL A 14 0.32 5.95 -7.06
CA VAL A 14 -0.59 5.46 -8.11
C VAL A 14 -1.82 6.37 -8.34
N PRO A 15 -1.62 7.67 -8.63
CA PRO A 15 -2.74 8.61 -8.77
C PRO A 15 -3.55 8.37 -10.06
N ASN A 16 -4.83 8.72 -10.00
CA ASN A 16 -5.80 8.83 -11.10
C ASN A 16 -6.22 7.52 -11.78
N GLU A 17 -5.29 6.72 -12.28
CA GLU A 17 -5.58 5.53 -13.09
C GLU A 17 -4.98 4.25 -12.48
N PRO A 18 -5.69 3.11 -12.54
CA PRO A 18 -5.17 1.87 -12.01
C PRO A 18 -3.98 1.36 -12.84
N ARG A 19 -2.91 0.96 -12.16
CA ARG A 19 -1.74 0.31 -12.77
C ARG A 19 -1.78 -1.20 -12.55
N LYS A 20 -1.79 -1.98 -13.64
CA LYS A 20 -1.63 -3.43 -13.57
C LYS A 20 -0.20 -3.78 -13.14
N MET A 21 -0.09 -4.55 -12.05
CA MET A 21 1.19 -5.02 -11.53
C MET A 21 1.02 -6.39 -10.88
N PRO A 22 1.94 -7.35 -11.10
CA PRO A 22 1.96 -8.57 -10.30
C PRO A 22 2.37 -8.24 -8.86
N VAL A 23 1.47 -8.47 -7.90
CA VAL A 23 1.74 -8.28 -6.47
C VAL A 23 1.66 -9.61 -5.75
N ASP A 24 2.80 -10.11 -5.28
CA ASP A 24 2.89 -11.38 -4.55
C ASP A 24 2.82 -11.20 -3.03
N VAL A 25 3.24 -10.03 -2.53
CA VAL A 25 3.19 -9.65 -1.12
C VAL A 25 2.67 -8.22 -1.04
N ALA A 26 1.73 -7.98 -0.13
CA ALA A 26 1.19 -6.66 0.16
C ALA A 26 1.31 -6.37 1.66
N MET A 27 1.55 -5.10 1.98
CA MET A 27 1.54 -4.57 3.34
C MET A 27 0.32 -3.67 3.50
N ASN A 28 -0.43 -3.87 4.58
CA ASN A 28 -1.48 -2.97 5.02
C ASN A 28 -1.08 -2.37 6.36
N GLU A 29 -1.03 -1.04 6.41
CA GLU A 29 -0.75 -0.29 7.63
C GLU A 29 -2.03 0.39 8.12
N SER A 30 -2.24 0.38 9.43
CA SER A 30 -3.38 1.02 10.09
C SER A 30 -2.89 1.80 11.31
N PHE A 31 -3.08 3.12 11.29
CA PHE A 31 -2.69 4.05 12.35
C PHE A 31 -3.93 4.66 13.00
N GLY A 32 -4.24 4.22 14.22
CA GLY A 32 -5.42 4.61 14.98
C GLY A 32 -5.15 5.64 16.06
N PHE A 33 -6.20 6.38 16.45
CA PHE A 33 -6.13 7.30 17.59
C PHE A 33 -5.71 6.58 18.88
N GLY A 34 -5.06 7.33 19.77
CA GLY A 34 -4.47 6.75 20.99
C GLY A 34 -3.14 6.03 20.75
N GLY A 35 -2.52 6.20 19.58
CA GLY A 35 -1.18 5.69 19.29
C GLY A 35 -1.14 4.22 18.87
N GLN A 36 -2.22 3.69 18.32
CA GLN A 36 -2.29 2.30 17.87
C GLN A 36 -1.70 2.18 16.46
N ASN A 37 -0.60 1.45 16.32
CA ASN A 37 0.04 1.19 15.03
C ASN A 37 0.01 -0.31 14.75
N ASN A 38 -0.68 -0.71 13.68
CA ASN A 38 -0.84 -2.11 13.29
C ASN A 38 -0.40 -2.31 11.84
N VAL A 39 0.27 -3.43 11.57
CA VAL A 39 0.71 -3.83 10.24
C VAL A 39 0.27 -5.27 9.96
N VAL A 40 -0.30 -5.50 8.79
CA VAL A 40 -0.66 -6.83 8.29
C VAL A 40 0.11 -7.08 6.98
N ILE A 41 0.80 -8.21 6.92
CA ILE A 41 1.46 -8.68 5.70
C ILE A 41 0.63 -9.82 5.10
N ILE A 42 0.25 -9.67 3.83
CA ILE A 42 -0.51 -10.65 3.08
C ILE A 42 0.37 -11.15 1.94
N ARG A 43 0.49 -12.46 1.79
CA ARG A 43 1.20 -13.10 0.68
C ARG A 43 0.22 -13.91 -0.15
N ARG A 44 0.37 -13.87 -1.48
CA ARG A 44 -0.34 -14.77 -2.39
C ARG A 44 -0.11 -16.21 -1.96
N HIS A 45 -1.19 -16.96 -1.77
CA HIS A 45 -1.11 -18.37 -1.41
C HIS A 45 -0.33 -19.13 -2.49
N GLN A 46 0.64 -19.95 -2.07
CA GLN A 46 1.37 -20.86 -2.93
C GLN A 46 0.86 -22.26 -2.63
N THR A 47 0.14 -22.87 -3.58
CA THR A 47 -0.14 -24.31 -3.52
C THR A 47 1.15 -25.05 -3.81
N GLN A 48 1.48 -26.06 -3.00
CA GLN A 48 2.48 -27.05 -3.36
C GLN A 48 1.80 -28.06 -4.29
N ASP A 49 2.45 -28.38 -5.41
CA ASP A 49 2.08 -29.53 -6.25
C ASP A 49 2.37 -30.85 -5.53
#